data_AF-A0A7D9I7I4-F1
#
_entry.id   AF-A0A7D9I7I4-F1
#
_cell.length_a   1.000
_cell.length_b   1.000
_cell.length_c   1.000
_cell.angle_alpha   90.00
_cell.angle_beta   90.00
_cell.angle_gamma   90.00
#
_symmetry.space_group_name_H-M   'P 1'
#
loop_
_entity.id
_entity.type
_entity.pdbx_description
1 polymer ?
#
loop_
_entity_poly.entity_id
_entity_poly.type
_entity_poly.pdbx_seq_one_letter_code
_entity_poly.pdbx_strand_id
1 'polypeptide(L)'
;MSDSLNEWSKKWLMNINLKKTKSTDTREAEICCVENPCKNQALCVPEVRSGKRSFSCKCRPGFTGKLCDVPVKGCQDYLRANESATSGVYKIVLDDPTMTKNVYCYFDHVNMEAWTLVMSYSYSYQNSMKYFPFQKDNPINEENPAFDYYRASLALMKYLRNHSSFWRATCNHDTKPRDDDFTQSYFTTLDIMTYN
;
A
#
# COMPACT_ATOMS: atom_id res chain seq x y z
N MET A 1 50.85 -38.42 33.62
CA MET A 1 51.29 -37.25 32.83
C MET A 1 50.07 -36.36 32.66
N SER A 2 50.00 -35.28 33.43
CA SER A 2 48.87 -34.34 33.45
C SER A 2 49.14 -33.22 32.45
N ASP A 3 48.48 -33.25 31.29
CA ASP A 3 48.57 -32.18 30.32
C ASP A 3 47.78 -30.96 30.80
N SER A 4 48.51 -29.93 31.22
CA SER A 4 48.00 -28.61 31.53
C SER A 4 47.59 -27.90 30.25
N LEU A 5 46.30 -27.64 30.10
CA LEU A 5 45.77 -26.80 29.03
C LEU A 5 46.44 -25.42 29.06
N ASN A 6 47.05 -25.05 27.93
CA ASN A 6 47.75 -23.78 27.77
C ASN A 6 46.78 -22.58 27.82
N GLU A 7 47.30 -21.41 28.18
CA GLU A 7 46.59 -20.12 28.26
C GLU A 7 45.78 -19.80 26.98
N TRP A 8 46.27 -20.24 25.82
CA TRP A 8 45.57 -20.08 24.53
C TRP A 8 44.30 -20.92 24.42
N SER A 9 44.31 -22.16 24.91
CA SER A 9 43.13 -23.01 25.01
C SER A 9 42.09 -22.48 26.01
N LYS A 10 42.52 -21.86 27.12
CA LYS A 10 41.60 -21.16 28.04
C LYS A 10 40.97 -19.91 27.38
N LYS A 11 41.74 -19.16 26.61
CA LYS A 11 41.29 -18.00 25.83
C LYS A 11 40.35 -18.37 24.69
N TRP A 12 40.51 -19.57 24.12
CA TRP A 12 39.61 -20.12 23.10
C TRP A 12 38.25 -20.53 23.70
N LEU A 13 38.24 -21.17 24.87
CA LEU A 13 37.01 -21.55 25.58
C LEU A 13 36.20 -20.35 26.11
N MET A 14 36.86 -19.26 26.54
CA MET A 14 36.18 -18.00 26.87
C MET A 14 35.54 -17.34 25.64
N ASN A 15 36.15 -17.44 24.45
CA ASN A 15 35.61 -16.88 23.21
C ASN A 15 34.44 -17.67 22.61
N ILE A 16 34.35 -18.98 22.88
CA ILE A 16 33.18 -19.80 22.49
C ILE A 16 31.93 -19.41 23.30
N ASN A 17 32.11 -19.02 24.56
CA ASN A 17 31.03 -18.52 25.41
C ASN A 17 30.64 -17.05 25.15
N LEU A 18 31.46 -16.29 24.41
CA LEU A 18 31.12 -14.92 23.98
C LEU A 18 30.34 -14.84 22.65
N LYS A 19 30.17 -15.94 21.92
CA LYS A 19 29.25 -16.02 20.76
C LYS A 19 27.88 -16.62 21.09
N LYS A 20 27.58 -16.79 22.38
CA LYS A 20 26.24 -17.12 22.91
C LYS A 20 25.58 -15.96 23.66
N THR A 21 26.05 -14.73 23.46
CA THR A 21 25.24 -13.53 23.72
C THR A 21 24.50 -13.11 22.45
N LYS A 22 23.72 -14.03 21.87
CA LYS A 22 22.49 -13.59 21.20
C LYS A 22 21.59 -13.12 22.33
N SER A 23 21.69 -11.81 22.57
CA SER A 23 20.74 -10.97 23.29
C SER A 23 19.52 -11.75 23.82
N THR A 24 19.49 -11.95 25.13
CA THR A 24 18.34 -12.44 25.91
C THR A 24 17.05 -11.62 25.68
N ASP A 25 17.11 -10.54 24.91
CA ASP A 25 15.98 -9.68 24.52
C ASP A 25 15.08 -10.31 23.44
N THR A 26 15.63 -11.18 22.58
CA THR A 26 14.85 -11.75 21.45
C THR A 26 13.87 -12.85 21.86
N ARG A 27 14.19 -13.66 22.88
CA ARG A 27 13.31 -14.74 23.35
C ARG A 27 12.14 -14.23 24.20
N GLU A 28 12.27 -13.06 24.81
CA GLU A 28 11.22 -12.48 25.65
C GLU A 28 10.19 -11.70 24.84
N ALA A 29 10.57 -11.08 23.72
CA ALA A 29 9.65 -10.38 22.83
C ALA A 29 8.74 -11.34 22.02
N GLU A 30 9.19 -12.57 21.77
CA GLU A 30 8.46 -13.58 20.97
C GLU A 30 7.09 -13.96 21.55
N ILE A 31 6.88 -13.82 22.87
CA ILE A 31 5.62 -14.21 23.52
C ILE A 31 4.40 -13.44 22.97
N CYS A 32 4.59 -12.21 22.52
CA CYS A 32 3.52 -11.37 21.99
C CYS A 32 3.00 -11.84 20.61
N CYS A 33 3.72 -12.74 19.93
CA CYS A 33 3.34 -13.24 18.61
C CYS A 33 2.93 -14.72 18.61
N VAL A 34 2.89 -15.41 19.76
CA VAL A 34 2.56 -16.84 19.84
C VAL A 34 1.18 -17.15 19.26
N GLU A 35 0.16 -16.38 19.64
CA GLU A 35 -1.21 -16.52 19.12
C GLU A 35 -1.47 -15.66 17.88
N ASN A 36 -0.45 -14.99 17.34
CA ASN A 36 -0.54 -13.97 16.30
C ASN A 36 -1.76 -13.02 16.43
N PRO A 37 -1.65 -11.91 17.17
CA PRO A 37 -2.75 -10.95 17.34
C PRO A 37 -3.17 -10.22 16.05
N CYS A 38 -2.36 -10.28 14.99
CA CYS A 38 -2.61 -9.59 13.74
C CYS A 38 -3.72 -10.30 12.92
N LYS A 39 -4.58 -9.51 12.28
CA LYS A 39 -5.70 -9.99 11.46
C LYS A 39 -5.30 -10.14 9.99
N ASN A 40 -6.20 -10.72 9.20
CA ASN A 40 -6.05 -10.86 7.73
C ASN A 40 -4.72 -11.51 7.32
N GLN A 41 -4.28 -12.51 8.09
CA GLN A 41 -3.06 -13.28 7.86
C GLN A 41 -1.78 -12.40 7.83
N ALA A 42 -1.81 -11.25 8.49
CA ALA A 42 -0.66 -10.37 8.64
C ALA A 42 0.44 -11.01 9.49
N LEU A 43 1.67 -10.53 9.28
CA LEU A 43 2.86 -11.02 9.98
C LEU A 43 3.01 -10.27 11.30
N CYS A 44 2.96 -10.99 12.42
CA CYS A 44 3.34 -10.44 13.72
C CYS A 44 4.86 -10.33 13.84
N VAL A 45 5.33 -9.16 14.23
CA VAL A 45 6.74 -8.88 14.47
C VAL A 45 6.90 -8.58 15.96
N PRO A 46 7.61 -9.44 16.72
CA PRO A 46 7.87 -9.17 18.13
C PRO A 46 8.79 -7.96 18.27
N GLU A 47 8.49 -7.08 19.22
CA GLU A 47 9.22 -5.85 19.46
C GLU A 47 9.43 -5.60 20.96
N VAL A 48 10.43 -4.79 21.30
CA VAL A 48 10.60 -4.27 22.65
C VAL A 48 10.47 -2.76 22.59
N ARG A 49 9.49 -2.22 23.31
CA ARG A 49 9.23 -0.77 23.38
C ARG A 49 9.39 -0.31 24.81
N SER A 50 10.33 0.61 25.04
CA SER A 50 10.62 1.16 26.38
C SER A 50 10.89 0.07 27.44
N GLY A 51 11.63 -0.99 27.06
CA GLY A 51 11.95 -2.12 27.95
C GLY A 51 10.77 -3.05 28.25
N LYS A 52 9.63 -2.91 27.57
CA LYS A 52 8.47 -3.80 27.68
C LYS A 52 8.26 -4.61 26.40
N ARG A 53 7.80 -5.85 26.58
CA ARG A 53 7.39 -6.75 25.48
C ARG A 53 6.23 -6.12 24.72
N SER A 54 6.35 -6.07 23.40
CA SER A 54 5.38 -5.48 22.48
C SER A 54 5.38 -6.28 21.17
N PHE A 55 4.50 -5.90 20.26
CA PHE A 55 4.51 -6.38 18.89
C PHE A 55 4.10 -5.26 17.94
N SER A 56 4.39 -5.46 16.65
CA SER A 56 3.78 -4.74 15.54
C SER A 56 3.28 -5.72 14.49
N CYS A 57 2.36 -5.27 13.64
CA CYS A 57 1.82 -6.07 12.55
C CYS A 57 2.30 -5.51 11.21
N LYS A 58 2.90 -6.38 10.39
CA LYS A 58 3.19 -6.10 8.98
C LYS A 58 1.99 -6.55 8.15
N CYS A 59 1.19 -5.58 7.72
CA CYS A 59 -0.06 -5.83 7.01
C CYS A 59 0.18 -6.40 5.61
N ARG A 60 -0.72 -7.29 5.19
CA ARG A 60 -0.79 -7.72 3.79
C ARG A 60 -1.37 -6.59 2.93
N PRO A 61 -1.03 -6.54 1.62
CA PRO A 61 -1.66 -5.60 0.69
C PRO A 61 -3.20 -5.72 0.75
N GLY A 62 -3.89 -4.58 0.74
CA GLY A 62 -5.34 -4.50 0.96
C GLY A 62 -5.75 -4.20 2.39
N PHE A 63 -4.85 -4.23 3.38
CA PHE A 63 -5.20 -4.03 4.79
C PHE A 63 -4.26 -3.05 5.49
N THR A 64 -4.81 -2.35 6.48
CA THR A 64 -4.14 -1.35 7.32
C THR A 64 -4.67 -1.40 8.77
N GLY A 65 -4.21 -0.47 9.60
CA GLY A 65 -4.50 -0.41 11.04
C GLY A 65 -3.46 -1.15 11.87
N LYS A 66 -3.49 -0.92 13.19
CA LYS A 66 -2.49 -1.49 14.13
C LYS A 66 -2.49 -3.02 14.11
N LEU A 67 -3.65 -3.63 13.89
CA LEU A 67 -3.82 -5.08 13.83
C LEU A 67 -4.05 -5.58 12.40
N CYS A 68 -3.90 -4.73 11.37
CA CYS A 68 -4.20 -5.07 9.98
C CYS A 68 -5.63 -5.56 9.76
N ASP A 69 -6.58 -5.01 10.51
CA ASP A 69 -8.00 -5.33 10.55
C ASP A 69 -8.87 -4.37 9.72
N VAL A 70 -8.30 -3.25 9.27
CA VAL A 70 -9.00 -2.25 8.47
C VAL A 70 -8.76 -2.53 6.98
N PRO A 71 -9.80 -2.80 6.18
CA PRO A 71 -9.63 -2.94 4.73
C PRO A 71 -9.31 -1.58 4.10
N VAL A 72 -8.39 -1.57 3.14
CA VAL A 72 -8.05 -0.38 2.35
C VAL A 72 -9.05 -0.26 1.19
N LYS A 73 -9.80 0.85 1.18
CA LYS A 73 -10.86 1.09 0.21
C LYS A 73 -10.40 1.96 -0.97
N GLY A 74 -9.35 2.76 -0.78
CA GLY A 74 -8.74 3.56 -1.84
C GLY A 74 -7.32 4.03 -1.51
N CYS A 75 -6.68 4.74 -2.43
CA CYS A 75 -5.31 5.23 -2.25
C CYS A 75 -5.15 6.17 -1.03
N GLN A 76 -6.18 6.93 -0.68
CA GLN A 76 -6.11 7.82 0.49
C GLN A 76 -5.91 7.04 1.80
N ASP A 77 -6.44 5.82 1.92
CA ASP A 77 -6.25 5.00 3.12
C ASP A 77 -4.80 4.54 3.26
N TYR A 78 -4.12 4.27 2.13
CA TYR A 78 -2.69 3.98 2.12
C TYR A 78 -1.86 5.18 2.58
N LEU A 79 -2.19 6.39 2.12
CA LEU A 79 -1.48 7.60 2.51
C LEU A 79 -1.67 7.92 4.01
N ARG A 80 -2.89 7.75 4.52
CA ARG A 80 -3.18 7.90 5.96
C ARG A 80 -2.45 6.87 6.83
N ALA A 81 -2.25 5.66 6.29
CA ALA A 81 -1.55 4.59 6.98
C ALA A 81 -0.03 4.74 6.95
N ASN A 82 0.49 5.33 5.88
CA ASN A 82 1.91 5.57 5.65
C ASN A 82 2.08 6.85 4.84
N GLU A 83 2.42 7.94 5.52
CA GLU A 83 2.63 9.26 4.92
C GLU A 83 3.77 9.27 3.90
N SER A 84 4.67 8.28 3.96
CA SER A 84 5.80 8.08 3.03
C SER A 84 5.52 7.02 1.96
N ALA A 85 4.26 6.66 1.71
CA ALA A 85 3.89 5.72 0.65
C ALA A 85 4.33 6.24 -0.73
N THR A 86 5.02 5.41 -1.52
CA THR A 86 5.48 5.80 -2.85
C THR A 86 4.45 5.47 -3.93
N SER A 87 4.32 6.32 -4.95
CA SER A 87 3.38 6.09 -6.06
C SER A 87 3.65 4.76 -6.77
N GLY A 88 2.60 4.06 -7.19
CA GLY A 88 2.73 2.72 -7.77
C GLY A 88 1.42 1.93 -7.78
N VAL A 89 1.51 0.61 -8.01
CA VAL A 89 0.34 -0.29 -8.00
C VAL A 89 0.09 -0.82 -6.59
N TYR A 90 -1.13 -0.62 -6.11
CA TYR A 90 -1.61 -1.03 -4.80
C TYR A 90 -2.84 -1.91 -4.93
N LYS A 91 -3.14 -2.66 -3.86
CA LYS A 91 -4.31 -3.53 -3.81
C LYS A 91 -5.36 -2.91 -2.89
N ILE A 92 -6.58 -2.76 -3.41
CA ILE A 92 -7.74 -2.33 -2.62
C ILE A 92 -8.71 -3.49 -2.43
N VAL A 93 -9.49 -3.44 -1.35
CA VAL A 93 -10.52 -4.43 -1.00
C VAL A 93 -11.88 -3.82 -1.29
N LEU A 94 -12.67 -4.44 -2.17
CA LEU A 94 -13.99 -3.94 -2.56
C LEU A 94 -15.03 -4.19 -1.46
N ASP A 95 -16.32 -4.00 -1.74
CA ASP A 95 -17.39 -4.18 -0.75
C ASP A 95 -17.44 -5.61 -0.20
N ASP A 96 -17.19 -6.61 -1.05
CA ASP A 96 -16.89 -7.97 -0.63
C ASP A 96 -15.43 -8.07 -0.15
N PRO A 97 -15.16 -8.46 1.10
CA PRO A 97 -13.81 -8.53 1.66
C PRO A 97 -12.91 -9.59 0.99
N THR A 98 -13.49 -10.52 0.22
CA THR A 98 -12.74 -11.50 -0.57
C THR A 98 -12.37 -10.96 -1.95
N MET A 99 -13.01 -9.89 -2.41
CA MET A 99 -12.76 -9.27 -3.70
C MET A 99 -11.73 -8.17 -3.57
N THR A 100 -10.63 -8.32 -4.32
CA THR A 100 -9.56 -7.32 -4.37
C THR A 100 -9.33 -6.85 -5.80
N LYS A 101 -8.91 -5.59 -5.94
CA LYS A 101 -8.54 -5.02 -7.24
C LYS A 101 -7.20 -4.31 -7.13
N ASN A 102 -6.38 -4.43 -8.17
CA ASN A 102 -5.14 -3.66 -8.28
C ASN A 102 -5.48 -2.30 -8.89
N VAL A 103 -4.95 -1.23 -8.30
CA VAL A 103 -5.13 0.14 -8.75
C VAL A 103 -3.81 0.87 -8.71
N TYR A 104 -3.60 1.83 -9.61
CA TYR A 104 -2.46 2.72 -9.51
C TYR A 104 -2.78 3.87 -8.56
N CYS A 105 -1.93 4.07 -7.55
CA CYS A 105 -1.98 5.19 -6.63
C CYS A 105 -0.89 6.21 -6.95
N TYR A 106 -1.30 7.47 -7.02
CA TYR A 106 -0.39 8.62 -6.96
C TYR A 106 -0.54 9.29 -5.59
N PHE A 107 0.59 9.60 -4.94
CA PHE A 107 0.62 10.28 -3.65
C PHE A 107 1.22 11.68 -3.79
N ASP A 108 0.44 12.68 -3.37
CA ASP A 108 0.88 14.06 -3.20
C ASP A 108 1.19 14.28 -1.71
N HIS A 109 2.48 14.25 -1.38
CA HIS A 109 2.95 14.45 -0.01
C HIS A 109 2.92 15.93 0.43
N VAL A 110 2.77 16.87 -0.50
CA VAL A 110 2.69 18.30 -0.18
C VAL A 110 1.29 18.61 0.36
N ASN A 111 0.26 18.10 -0.31
CA ASN A 111 -1.14 18.33 0.06
C ASN A 111 -1.73 17.21 0.93
N MET A 112 -0.97 16.13 1.16
CA MET A 112 -1.43 14.92 1.88
C MET A 112 -2.65 14.27 1.22
N GLU A 113 -2.63 14.24 -0.12
CA GLU A 113 -3.71 13.75 -0.98
C GLU A 113 -3.25 12.55 -1.81
N ALA A 114 -4.17 11.64 -2.10
CA ALA A 114 -3.89 10.48 -2.94
C ALA A 114 -4.99 10.25 -3.98
N TRP A 115 -4.57 9.84 -5.17
CA TRP A 115 -5.46 9.64 -6.32
C TRP A 115 -5.37 8.22 -6.83
N THR A 116 -6.52 7.67 -7.21
CA THR A 116 -6.62 6.35 -7.85
C THR A 116 -6.80 6.52 -9.35
N LEU A 117 -5.96 5.89 -10.16
CA LEU A 117 -6.11 5.94 -11.62
C LEU A 117 -7.37 5.18 -12.05
N VAL A 118 -8.26 5.88 -12.77
CA VAL A 118 -9.49 5.30 -13.35
C VAL A 118 -9.46 5.22 -14.87
N MET A 119 -8.66 6.06 -15.53
CA MET A 119 -8.51 6.05 -16.98
C MET A 119 -7.22 6.77 -17.37
N SER A 120 -6.48 6.22 -18.32
CA SER A 120 -5.31 6.85 -18.94
C SER A 120 -5.09 6.26 -20.33
N TYR A 121 -4.65 7.07 -21.28
CA TYR A 121 -4.29 6.58 -22.60
C TYR A 121 -3.32 7.52 -23.31
N SER A 122 -2.38 6.96 -24.07
CA SER A 122 -1.51 7.71 -24.97
C SER A 122 -2.30 8.29 -26.16
N TYR A 123 -1.78 9.34 -26.78
CA TYR A 123 -2.42 10.01 -27.91
C TYR A 123 -2.83 9.06 -29.07
N SER A 124 -2.06 8.01 -29.32
CA SER A 124 -2.36 6.98 -30.34
C SER A 124 -3.71 6.28 -30.15
N TYR A 125 -4.22 6.23 -28.91
CA TYR A 125 -5.50 5.61 -28.56
C TYR A 125 -6.67 6.59 -28.43
N GLN A 126 -6.47 7.89 -28.72
CA GLN A 126 -7.49 8.93 -28.53
C GLN A 126 -8.81 8.62 -29.26
N ASN A 127 -8.75 8.13 -30.50
CA ASN A 127 -9.95 7.81 -31.28
C ASN A 127 -10.75 6.65 -30.68
N SER A 128 -10.08 5.69 -30.04
CA SER A 128 -10.74 4.58 -29.34
C SER A 128 -11.40 5.05 -28.05
N MET A 129 -10.82 6.03 -27.35
CA MET A 129 -11.31 6.47 -26.03
C MET A 129 -12.35 7.60 -26.10
N LYS A 130 -12.34 8.43 -27.15
CA LYS A 130 -13.21 9.61 -27.31
C LYS A 130 -14.72 9.33 -27.17
N TYR A 131 -15.16 8.10 -27.47
CA TYR A 131 -16.59 7.75 -27.55
C TYR A 131 -17.11 6.98 -26.33
N PHE A 132 -16.31 6.84 -25.26
CA PHE A 132 -16.70 6.09 -24.07
C PHE A 132 -16.81 7.00 -22.84
N PRO A 133 -17.97 7.66 -22.63
CA PRO A 133 -18.19 8.47 -21.44
C PRO A 133 -18.11 7.59 -20.18
N PHE A 134 -17.79 8.18 -19.03
CA PHE A 134 -17.56 7.45 -17.77
C PHE A 134 -18.75 6.61 -17.31
N GLN A 135 -19.97 6.92 -17.77
CA GLN A 135 -21.20 6.18 -17.51
C GLN A 135 -21.30 4.86 -18.29
N LYS A 136 -20.52 4.67 -19.36
CA LYS A 136 -20.54 3.47 -20.19
C LYS A 136 -19.42 2.52 -19.80
N ASP A 137 -19.79 1.30 -19.44
CA ASP A 137 -18.82 0.25 -19.14
C ASP A 137 -18.05 -0.17 -20.41
N ASN A 138 -16.72 -0.09 -20.32
CA ASN A 138 -15.77 -0.49 -21.35
C ASN A 138 -14.37 -0.52 -20.70
N PRO A 139 -14.09 -1.51 -19.84
CA PRO A 139 -12.80 -1.64 -19.17
C PRO A 139 -11.69 -1.98 -20.15
N ILE A 140 -10.51 -1.42 -19.92
CA ILE A 140 -9.31 -1.63 -20.75
C ILE A 140 -8.16 -1.91 -19.79
N ASN A 141 -7.52 -3.08 -19.94
CA ASN A 141 -6.36 -3.51 -19.15
C ASN A 141 -6.56 -3.36 -17.62
N GLU A 142 -7.78 -3.60 -17.12
CA GLU A 142 -8.14 -3.30 -15.71
C GLU A 142 -7.28 -4.06 -14.68
N GLU A 143 -6.82 -5.28 -15.02
CA GLU A 143 -6.00 -6.11 -14.12
C GLU A 143 -4.56 -5.60 -13.96
N ASN A 144 -4.09 -4.75 -14.89
CA ASN A 144 -2.76 -4.18 -14.88
C ASN A 144 -2.83 -2.67 -15.20
N PRO A 145 -3.04 -1.81 -14.19
CA PRO A 145 -3.23 -0.37 -14.38
C PRO A 145 -1.94 0.30 -14.86
N ALA A 146 -1.74 0.30 -16.18
CA ALA A 146 -0.65 0.97 -16.89
C ALA A 146 -1.11 2.33 -17.46
N PHE A 147 -0.20 3.30 -17.59
CA PHE A 147 -0.55 4.64 -18.07
C PHE A 147 -0.89 4.72 -19.56
N ASP A 148 -0.36 3.81 -20.39
CA ASP A 148 -0.45 3.97 -21.85
C ASP A 148 -1.84 3.65 -22.43
N TYR A 149 -2.57 2.71 -21.82
CA TYR A 149 -3.91 2.32 -22.27
C TYR A 149 -4.64 1.56 -21.17
N TYR A 150 -5.39 2.28 -20.34
CA TYR A 150 -6.11 1.74 -19.20
C TYR A 150 -7.44 2.45 -18.99
N ARG A 151 -8.46 1.68 -18.62
CA ARG A 151 -9.77 2.18 -18.19
C ARG A 151 -10.36 1.19 -17.18
N ALA A 152 -10.67 1.70 -16.00
CA ALA A 152 -11.44 0.97 -15.01
C ALA A 152 -12.82 0.59 -15.55
N SER A 153 -13.39 -0.49 -15.03
CA SER A 153 -14.80 -0.82 -15.24
C SER A 153 -15.70 0.24 -14.60
N LEU A 154 -16.92 0.36 -15.10
CA LEU A 154 -17.94 1.22 -14.51
C LEU A 154 -18.20 0.83 -13.05
N ALA A 155 -18.15 -0.46 -12.71
CA ALA A 155 -18.31 -0.96 -11.36
C ALA A 155 -17.19 -0.43 -10.44
N LEU A 156 -15.92 -0.52 -10.88
CA LEU A 156 -14.78 -0.01 -10.13
C LEU A 156 -14.84 1.52 -9.99
N MET A 157 -15.17 2.24 -11.06
CA MET A 157 -15.32 3.71 -11.00
C MET A 157 -16.39 4.15 -10.00
N LYS A 158 -17.56 3.48 -10.00
CA LYS A 158 -18.64 3.76 -9.03
C LYS A 158 -18.21 3.46 -7.60
N TYR A 159 -17.52 2.34 -7.40
CA TYR A 159 -16.96 1.97 -6.10
C TYR A 159 -15.97 3.03 -5.60
N LEU A 160 -15.03 3.46 -6.45
CA LEU A 160 -14.03 4.46 -6.10
C LEU A 160 -14.66 5.83 -5.80
N ARG A 161 -15.66 6.24 -6.58
CA ARG A 161 -16.48 7.45 -6.33
C ARG A 161 -17.12 7.40 -4.94
N ASN A 162 -17.67 6.25 -4.52
CA ASN A 162 -18.32 6.12 -3.21
C ASN A 162 -17.32 6.20 -2.02
N HIS A 163 -16.03 6.00 -2.28
CA HIS A 163 -14.96 5.99 -1.28
C HIS A 163 -13.99 7.17 -1.43
N SER A 164 -14.28 8.12 -2.33
CA SER A 164 -13.43 9.28 -2.62
C SER A 164 -14.23 10.57 -2.52
N SER A 165 -13.62 11.64 -2.02
CA SER A 165 -14.28 12.95 -1.89
C SER A 165 -14.15 13.83 -3.14
N PHE A 166 -13.19 13.55 -4.00
CA PHE A 166 -12.75 14.43 -5.07
C PHE A 166 -12.14 13.63 -6.23
N TRP A 167 -12.13 14.23 -7.41
CA TRP A 167 -11.54 13.68 -8.61
C TRP A 167 -10.63 14.70 -9.29
N ARG A 168 -9.67 14.20 -10.07
CA ARG A 168 -8.74 14.98 -10.85
C ARG A 168 -8.60 14.35 -12.23
N ALA A 169 -8.46 15.19 -13.25
CA ALA A 169 -8.14 14.80 -14.61
C ALA A 169 -6.99 15.67 -15.11
N THR A 170 -5.99 15.04 -15.72
CA THR A 170 -4.82 15.71 -16.31
C THR A 170 -4.92 15.66 -17.82
N CYS A 171 -4.49 16.73 -18.50
CA CYS A 171 -4.30 16.74 -19.94
C CYS A 171 -2.80 16.78 -20.27
N ASN A 172 -2.42 16.35 -21.47
CA ASN A 172 -1.10 16.63 -22.04
C ASN A 172 0.11 16.06 -21.23
N HIS A 173 -0.04 14.83 -20.72
CA HIS A 173 0.97 14.16 -19.89
C HIS A 173 2.36 14.04 -20.56
N ASP A 174 2.40 13.92 -21.88
CA ASP A 174 3.63 13.63 -22.63
C ASP A 174 4.54 14.86 -22.80
N THR A 175 4.06 16.09 -22.54
CA THR A 175 4.83 17.32 -22.84
C THR A 175 5.02 18.29 -21.67
N LYS A 176 4.37 18.05 -20.52
CA LYS A 176 4.51 18.86 -19.31
C LYS A 176 4.72 18.01 -18.05
N PRO A 177 5.40 18.53 -17.02
CA PRO A 177 5.37 17.93 -15.69
C PRO A 177 3.92 17.71 -15.24
N ARG A 178 3.64 16.55 -14.62
CA ARG A 178 2.27 16.11 -14.23
C ARG A 178 1.52 17.09 -13.31
N ASP A 179 2.23 18.05 -12.74
CA ASP A 179 1.75 18.83 -11.60
C ASP A 179 1.17 20.20 -11.98
N ASP A 180 1.17 20.61 -13.25
CA ASP A 180 0.70 21.95 -13.65
C ASP A 180 -0.49 21.98 -14.64
N ASP A 181 -0.90 20.84 -15.22
CA ASP A 181 -1.96 20.77 -16.26
C ASP A 181 -3.08 19.80 -15.88
N PHE A 182 -3.86 20.18 -14.88
CA PHE A 182 -4.98 19.38 -14.40
C PHE A 182 -6.20 20.21 -14.01
N THR A 183 -7.37 19.58 -14.11
CA THR A 183 -8.61 20.04 -13.51
C THR A 183 -9.00 19.09 -12.38
N GLN A 184 -9.54 19.61 -11.29
CA GLN A 184 -10.01 18.80 -10.18
C GLN A 184 -11.24 19.43 -9.54
N SER A 185 -12.10 18.61 -8.95
CA SER A 185 -13.27 19.07 -8.20
C SER A 185 -13.72 18.03 -7.18
N TYR A 186 -14.46 18.47 -6.17
CA TYR A 186 -15.14 17.57 -5.24
C TYR A 186 -16.33 16.91 -5.94
N PHE A 187 -16.59 15.64 -5.64
CA PHE A 187 -17.77 14.94 -6.16
C PHE A 187 -19.09 15.58 -5.68
N THR A 188 -19.07 16.30 -4.56
CA THR A 188 -20.23 17.08 -4.08
C THR A 188 -20.51 18.33 -4.89
N THR A 189 -19.50 18.86 -5.59
CA THR A 189 -19.61 20.11 -6.38
C THR A 189 -19.84 19.81 -7.86
N LEU A 190 -19.06 18.87 -8.42
CA LEU A 190 -19.17 18.45 -9.81
C LEU A 190 -18.87 16.96 -9.88
N ASP A 191 -19.87 16.16 -10.19
CA ASP A 191 -19.72 14.73 -10.29
C ASP A 191 -19.62 14.27 -11.74
N ILE A 192 -18.40 13.96 -12.19
CA ILE A 192 -18.13 13.51 -13.55
C ILE A 192 -18.80 12.16 -13.90
N MET A 193 -19.22 11.37 -12.90
CA MET A 193 -19.91 10.09 -13.12
C MET A 193 -21.41 10.27 -13.38
N THR A 194 -21.99 11.44 -13.07
CA THR A 194 -23.42 11.74 -13.26
C THR A 194 -23.68 13.02 -14.04
N TYR A 195 -22.62 13.70 -14.50
CA TYR A 195 -22.72 14.92 -15.30
C TYR A 195 -23.33 14.61 -16.67
N ASN A 196 -24.41 15.30 -17.01
CA ASN A 196 -25.11 15.26 -18.30
C ASN A 196 -24.86 16.54 -19.08
#